data_AF-A0AA42BKD8-F1
#
_entry.id   AF-A0AA42BKD8-F1
#
_cell.length_a   1.000
_cell.length_b   1.000
_cell.length_c   1.000
_cell.angle_alpha   90.00
_cell.angle_beta   90.00
_cell.angle_gamma   90.00
#
_symmetry.space_group_name_H-M   'P 1'
#
loop_
_entity.id
_entity.type
_entity.pdbx_description
1 polymer ?
#
loop_
_entity_poly.entity_id
_entity_poly.type
_entity_poly.pdbx_seq_one_letter_code
_entity_poly.pdbx_strand_id
1 'polypeptide(L)' 'MEDILLNKSEYIELKYSTKQTEAVEMWIRRFGAVDSKELDLGVLMAIHEWVMEGWVPTDQSEGR' A
#
# COMPACT_ATOMS: atom_id res chain seq x y z
N MET A 1 8.10 43.25 -2.15
CA MET A 1 7.92 42.19 -1.15
C MET A 1 6.67 41.46 -1.58
N GLU A 2 6.85 40.42 -2.40
CA GLU A 2 5.75 39.57 -2.85
C GLU A 2 5.91 38.28 -2.06
N ASP A 3 5.06 38.14 -1.03
CA ASP A 3 5.01 36.94 -0.22
C ASP A 3 4.54 35.78 -1.10
N ILE A 4 5.45 34.84 -1.34
CA ILE A 4 5.17 33.55 -1.95
C ILE A 4 4.24 32.83 -0.97
N LEU A 5 2.92 32.90 -1.21
CA LEU A 5 1.95 32.04 -0.59
C LEU A 5 2.15 30.63 -1.15
N LEU A 6 3.15 29.96 -0.57
CA LEU A 6 3.29 28.51 -0.57
C LEU A 6 2.05 27.97 0.17
N ASN A 7 0.92 27.98 -0.52
CA ASN A 7 -0.34 27.50 0.02
C ASN A 7 -0.25 25.99 0.09
N LYS A 8 0.19 25.53 1.26
CA LYS A 8 -0.09 24.24 1.88
C LYS A 8 -0.32 23.15 0.87
N SER A 9 0.78 22.45 0.56
CA SER A 9 0.78 21.02 0.27
C SER A 9 -0.62 20.45 0.25
N GLU A 10 -1.20 20.31 -0.95
CA GLU A 10 -2.18 19.28 -1.22
C GLU A 10 -1.50 17.96 -0.83
N TYR A 11 -1.48 17.67 0.47
CA TYR A 11 -1.44 16.31 0.97
C TYR A 11 -2.76 15.73 0.50
N ILE A 12 -2.77 15.33 -0.77
CA ILE A 12 -3.64 14.27 -1.23
C ILE A 12 -3.22 13.11 -0.34
N GLU A 13 -3.91 12.97 0.80
CA GLU A 13 -3.94 11.75 1.57
C GLU A 13 -4.46 10.72 0.56
N LEU A 14 -3.54 10.09 -0.18
CA LEU A 14 -3.81 9.01 -1.11
C LEU A 14 -4.28 7.84 -0.25
N LYS A 15 -5.54 7.92 0.19
CA LYS A 15 -6.21 6.84 0.86
C LYS A 15 -6.45 5.78 -0.18
N TYR A 16 -5.94 4.59 0.11
CA TYR A 16 -6.32 3.42 -0.63
C TYR A 16 -7.85 3.34 -0.71
N SER A 17 -8.34 3.01 -1.90
CA SER A 17 -9.70 2.51 -2.04
C SER A 17 -9.85 1.22 -1.24
N THR A 18 -11.10 0.83 -0.92
CA THR A 18 -11.36 -0.42 -0.20
C THR A 18 -10.66 -1.63 -0.82
N LYS A 19 -10.69 -1.75 -2.16
CA LYS A 19 -10.01 -2.83 -2.90
C LYS A 19 -8.49 -2.82 -2.74
N GLN A 20 -7.89 -1.63 -2.71
CA GLN A 20 -6.45 -1.49 -2.52
C GLN A 20 -6.07 -1.81 -1.07
N THR A 21 -6.88 -1.42 -0.09
CA THR A 21 -6.68 -1.81 1.31
C THR A 21 -6.74 -3.32 1.47
N GLU A 22 -7.74 -3.98 0.89
CA GLU A 22 -7.85 -5.45 0.89
C GLU A 22 -6.62 -6.09 0.21
N ALA A 23 -6.15 -5.54 -0.91
CA ALA A 23 -4.96 -6.02 -1.61
C ALA A 23 -3.69 -5.92 -0.75
N VAL A 24 -3.49 -4.78 -0.06
CA VAL A 24 -2.38 -4.60 0.89
C VAL A 24 -2.46 -5.63 2.02
N GLU A 25 -3.63 -5.83 2.62
CA GLU A 25 -3.81 -6.82 3.68
C GLU A 25 -3.51 -8.25 3.22
N MET A 26 -3.93 -8.62 2.00
CA MET A 26 -3.59 -9.93 1.42
C MET A 26 -2.08 -10.06 1.19
N TRP A 27 -1.41 -9.01 0.70
CA TRP A 27 0.04 -9.02 0.51
C TRP A 27 0.79 -9.16 1.84
N ILE A 28 0.38 -8.42 2.87
CA ILE A 28 0.96 -8.53 4.22
C ILE A 28 0.89 -9.98 4.72
N ARG A 29 -0.29 -10.60 4.63
CA ARG A 29 -0.49 -12.00 5.01
C ARG A 29 0.33 -12.96 4.13
N ARG A 30 0.50 -12.67 2.85
CA ARG A 30 1.30 -13.47 1.91
C ARG A 30 2.78 -13.53 2.31
N PHE A 31 3.30 -12.46 2.91
CA PHE A 31 4.63 -12.41 3.50
C PHE A 31 4.71 -13.01 4.91
N GLY A 32 3.62 -13.58 5.44
CA GLY A 32 3.57 -14.22 6.74
C GLY A 32 3.47 -13.24 7.92
N ALA A 33 3.21 -11.97 7.65
CA ALA A 33 3.04 -10.95 8.69
C ALA A 33 1.57 -10.81 9.08
N VAL A 34 1.33 -10.45 10.34
CA VAL A 34 -0.02 -10.15 10.86
C VAL A 34 -0.42 -8.71 10.52
N ASP A 35 0.54 -7.79 10.57
CA ASP A 35 0.34 -6.39 10.21
C ASP A 35 1.57 -5.79 9.49
N SER A 36 1.42 -4.58 8.94
CA SER A 36 2.46 -3.91 8.16
C SER A 36 3.69 -3.51 8.98
N LYS A 37 3.61 -3.44 10.31
CA LYS A 37 4.74 -3.03 11.17
C LYS A 37 5.78 -4.14 11.32
N GLU A 38 5.39 -5.37 11.03
CA GLU A 38 6.28 -6.54 11.03
C GLU A 38 7.12 -6.64 9.74
N LEU A 39 6.77 -5.85 8.72
CA LEU A 39 7.47 -5.83 7.44
C LEU A 39 8.49 -4.68 7.39
N ASP A 40 9.59 -4.92 6.69
CA ASP A 40 10.55 -3.85 6.41
C ASP A 40 9.97 -2.84 5.40
N LEU A 41 10.52 -1.62 5.44
CA LEU A 41 10.07 -0.53 4.58
C LEU A 41 10.20 -0.87 3.09
N GLY A 42 11.21 -1.66 2.69
CA GLY A 42 11.39 -2.07 1.30
C GLY A 42 10.27 -2.97 0.81
N VAL A 43 9.86 -3.94 1.63
CA VAL A 43 8.70 -4.80 1.34
C VAL A 43 7.41 -3.97 1.29
N LEU A 44 7.20 -3.05 2.23
CA LEU A 44 6.02 -2.17 2.21
C LEU A 44 5.94 -1.31 0.94
N MET A 45 7.07 -0.79 0.47
CA MET A 45 7.14 -0.03 -0.77
C MET A 45 6.82 -0.90 -1.99
N ALA A 46 7.35 -2.12 -2.06
CA ALA A 46 7.03 -3.06 -3.14
C ALA A 46 5.54 -3.42 -3.15
N ILE A 47 4.95 -3.69 -1.98
CA ILE A 47 3.50 -3.94 -1.85
C ILE A 47 2.70 -2.72 -2.34
N HIS A 48 3.10 -1.51 -1.96
CA HIS A 48 2.44 -0.29 -2.44
C HIS A 48 2.47 -0.19 -3.96
N GLU A 49 3.64 -0.37 -4.58
CA GLU A 49 3.81 -0.33 -6.03
C GLU A 49 2.91 -1.35 -6.73
N TRP A 50 2.93 -2.61 -6.28
CA TRP A 50 2.07 -3.67 -6.80
C TRP A 50 0.59 -3.35 -6.70
N VAL A 51 0.14 -2.83 -5.57
CA VAL A 51 -1.27 -2.47 -5.37
C VAL A 51 -1.68 -1.28 -6.24
N MET A 52 -0.80 -0.30 -6.43
CA MET A 52 -1.06 0.83 -7.34
C MET A 52 -1.09 0.40 -8.81
N GLU A 53 -0.32 -0.62 -9.17
CA GLU A 53 -0.38 -1.29 -10.49
C GLU A 53 -1.57 -2.27 -10.63
N GLY A 54 -2.33 -2.51 -9.56
CA GLY A 54 -3.52 -3.36 -9.56
C GLY A 54 -3.25 -4.86 -9.34
N TRP A 55 -2.05 -5.23 -8.90
CA TRP A 55 -1.69 -6.60 -8.57
C TRP A 55 -2.26 -7.01 -7.21
N VAL A 56 -2.96 -8.13 -7.20
CA VAL A 56 -3.46 -8.79 -6.00
C VAL A 56 -2.77 -10.14 -5.84
N PRO A 57 -2.50 -10.60 -4.62
CA PRO A 57 -2.06 -11.97 -4.41
C PRO A 57 -3.16 -12.90 -4.91
N THR A 58 -2.80 -13.84 -5.76
CA THR A 58 -3.66 -15.01 -5.97
C THR A 58 -3.55 -15.86 -4.71
N ASP A 59 -4.69 -16.14 -4.09
CA ASP A 59 -4.77 -17.02 -2.93
C ASP A 59 -4.25 -18.40 -3.36
N GLN A 60 -3.03 -18.76 -2.94
CA GLN A 60 -2.49 -20.10 -3.14
C GLN A 60 -3.13 -21.10 -2.15
N SER A 61 -4.44 -20.98 -1.95
CA SER A 61 -5.31 -22.05 -1.45
C SER A 61 -5.78 -22.98 -2.59
N GLU A 62 -5.20 -22.90 -3.79
CA GLU A 62 -5.21 -24.00 -4.77
C GLU A 62 -3.92 -24.82 -4.64
N GLY A 63 -3.81 -25.48 -3.49
CA GLY A 63 -2.90 -26.59 -3.27
C GLY A 63 -3.71 -27.84 -2.94
N ARG A 64 -4.26 -28.51 -3.95
CA ARG A 64 -4.37 -29.98 -3.96
C ARG A 64 -4.66 -30.56 -5.33
#